data_AF-A0A7V3SYY6-F1
#
_entry.id   AF-A0A7V3SYY6-F1
#
_cell.length_a   1.000
_cell.length_b   1.000
_cell.length_c   1.000
_cell.angle_alpha   90.00
_cell.angle_beta   90.00
_cell.angle_gamma   90.00
#
_symmetry.space_group_name_H-M   'P 1'
#
loop_
_entity.id
_entity.type
_entity.pdbx_description
1 polymer ?
#
loop_
_entity_poly.entity_id
_entity_poly.type
_entity_poly.pdbx_seq_one_letter_code
_entity_poly.pdbx_strand_id
1 'polypeptide(L)' 'MAIILAVFSILVLYDLQRFIRKKEQARVFVIYIFLMTASLTVSLLLAAGKRPASPAQWIEGILKMMGVIK' A
#
# COMPACT_ATOMS: atom_id res chain seq x y z
N MET A 1 -12.94 10.12 9.06
CA MET A 1 -12.60 9.11 8.03
C MET A 1 -12.92 9.58 6.62
N ALA A 2 -14.16 9.96 6.30
CA ALA A 2 -14.57 10.39 4.95
C ALA A 2 -13.74 11.56 4.37
N ILE A 3 -13.43 12.58 5.17
CA ILE A 3 -12.60 13.71 4.73
C ILE A 3 -11.17 13.26 4.36
N ILE A 4 -10.57 12.37 5.16
CA ILE A 4 -9.23 11.84 4.89
C ILE A 4 -9.22 11.07 3.58
N LEU A 5 -10.24 10.23 3.34
CA LEU A 5 -10.40 9.49 2.09
C LEU A 5 -10.60 10.42 0.89
N ALA A 6 -11.38 11.49 1.05
CA ALA A 6 -11.60 12.47 0.00
C ALA A 6 -10.29 13.19 -0.38
N VAL A 7 -9.56 13.72 0.61
CA VAL A 7 -8.26 14.39 0.39
C VAL A 7 -7.25 13.42 -0.24
N PHE A 8 -7.16 12.20 0.29
CA PHE A 8 -6.25 11.18 -0.24
C PHE A 8 -6.57 10.84 -1.70
N SER A 9 -7.87 10.65 -2.02
CA SER A 9 -8.31 10.37 -3.39
C SER A 9 -7.98 11.51 -4.36
N ILE A 10 -8.15 12.77 -3.93
CA ILE A 10 -7.79 13.94 -4.74
C ILE A 10 -6.30 13.95 -5.05
N LEU A 11 -5.43 13.65 -4.06
CA LEU A 11 -3.99 13.58 -4.28
C LEU A 11 -3.61 12.46 -5.26
N VAL A 12 -4.22 11.27 -5.12
CA VAL A 12 -3.99 10.14 -6.04
C VAL A 12 -4.36 10.52 -7.47
N LEU A 13 -5.53 11.15 -7.66
CA LEU A 13 -6.00 11.57 -8.97
C LEU A 13 -5.10 12.65 -9.58
N TYR A 14 -4.60 13.58 -8.76
CA TYR A 14 -3.66 14.61 -9.21
C TYR A 14 -2.33 14.00 -9.67
N ASP A 15 -1.77 13.08 -8.89
CA ASP A 15 -0.54 12.36 -9.25
C ASP A 15 -0.75 11.50 -10.51
N LEU A 16 -1.89 10.81 -10.62
CA LEU A 16 -2.26 10.00 -11.79
C LEU A 16 -2.31 10.86 -13.06
N GLN A 17 -2.94 12.03 -12.99
CA GLN A 17 -2.99 12.97 -14.11
C GLN A 17 -1.59 13.43 -14.53
N ARG A 18 -0.70 13.67 -13.56
CA ARG A 18 0.71 14.03 -13.81
C ARG A 18 1.49 12.90 -14.47
N PHE A 19 1.30 11.65 -14.04
CA PHE A 19 1.91 10.46 -14.64
C PHE A 19 1.49 10.28 -16.11
N ILE A 20 0.20 10.42 -16.41
CA ILE A 20 -0.34 10.34 -17.78
C ILE A 20 0.24 11.46 -18.64
N ARG A 21 0.29 12.70 -18.12
CA ARG A 21 0.76 13.87 -18.86
C ARG A 21 2.26 13.80 -19.18
N LYS A 22 3.06 13.17 -18.33
CA LYS A 22 4.51 12.99 -18.55
C LYS A 22 4.88 11.74 -19.35
N LYS A 23 3.91 10.89 -19.74
CA LYS A 23 4.14 9.59 -20.42
C LYS A 23 5.20 8.74 -19.70
N GLU A 24 5.15 8.73 -18.38
CA GLU A 24 6.04 7.91 -17.56
C GLU A 24 5.85 6.42 -17.88
N GLN A 25 6.88 5.61 -17.64
CA GLN A 25 6.82 4.18 -17.93
C GLN A 25 5.71 3.49 -17.11
N ALA A 26 4.93 2.61 -17.76
CA ALA A 26 3.87 1.84 -17.11
C ALA A 26 4.37 1.04 -15.88
N ARG A 27 5.64 0.66 -15.87
CA ARG A 27 6.29 0.01 -14.71
C ARG A 27 6.31 0.89 -13.46
N VAL A 28 6.63 2.18 -13.62
CA VAL A 28 6.66 3.13 -12.50
C VAL A 28 5.25 3.33 -11.95
N PHE A 29 4.27 3.39 -12.86
CA PHE A 29 2.87 3.52 -12.50
C PHE A 29 2.35 2.35 -11.66
N VAL A 30 2.67 1.11 -12.06
CA VAL A 30 2.29 -0.09 -11.31
C VAL A 30 2.91 -0.09 -9.91
N ILE A 31 4.19 0.26 -9.79
CA ILE A 31 4.86 0.34 -8.48
C ILE A 31 4.23 1.43 -7.61
N TYR A 32 3.96 2.61 -8.17
CA TYR A 32 3.31 3.70 -7.46
C TYR A 32 1.93 3.29 -6.94
N ILE A 33 1.06 2.71 -7.78
CA ILE A 33 -0.27 2.23 -7.37
C ILE A 33 -0.15 1.19 -6.28
N PHE A 34 0.77 0.23 -6.42
CA PHE A 34 0.98 -0.80 -5.42
C PHE A 34 1.34 -0.20 -4.05
N LEU A 35 2.33 0.71 -4.02
CA LEU A 35 2.75 1.37 -2.79
C LEU A 35 1.65 2.24 -2.18
N MET A 36 0.91 2.99 -3.01
CA MET A 36 -0.19 3.84 -2.56
C MET A 36 -1.37 3.05 -2.00
N THR A 37 -1.70 1.92 -2.63
CA THR A 37 -2.79 1.06 -2.16
C THR A 37 -2.40 0.36 -0.86
N ALA A 38 -1.16 -0.12 -0.77
CA ALA A 38 -0.63 -0.73 0.44
C ALA A 38 -0.61 0.27 1.62
N SER A 39 -0.15 1.51 1.39
CA SER A 39 -0.10 2.54 2.44
C SER A 39 -1.50 2.94 2.92
N LEU A 40 -2.48 3.07 2.02
CA LEU A 40 -3.86 3.31 2.38
C LEU A 40 -4.44 2.16 3.20
N THR A 41 -4.20 0.92 2.78
CA THR A 41 -4.68 -0.28 3.47
C THR A 41 -4.13 -0.36 4.89
N VAL A 42 -2.82 -0.16 5.06
CA VAL A 42 -2.17 -0.11 6.37
C VAL A 42 -2.75 0.99 7.24
N SER A 43 -2.94 2.19 6.68
CA SER A 43 -3.52 3.33 7.40
C SER A 43 -4.95 3.05 7.86
N LEU A 44 -5.77 2.40 7.02
CA LEU A 44 -7.13 2.00 7.37
C LEU A 44 -7.15 0.92 8.45
N LEU A 45 -6.27 -0.08 8.37
CA LEU A 45 -6.13 -1.11 9.41
C LEU A 45 -5.77 -0.49 10.76
N LEU A 46 -4.77 0.39 10.78
CA LEU A 46 -4.35 1.11 11.98
C LEU A 46 -5.48 1.97 12.56
N ALA A 47 -6.21 2.70 11.71
CA ALA A 47 -7.34 3.51 12.13
C ALA A 47 -8.53 2.66 12.64
N ALA A 48 -8.65 1.41 12.21
CA ALA A 48 -9.61 0.44 12.73
C ALA A 48 -9.13 -0.27 14.01
N GLY A 49 -8.00 0.15 14.58
CA GLY A 49 -7.39 -0.46 15.78
C GLY A 49 -6.75 -1.83 15.52
N LYS A 50 -6.71 -2.29 14.27
CA LYS A 50 -6.06 -3.55 13.89
C LYS A 50 -4.61 -3.26 13.53
N ARG A 51 -3.67 -3.79 14.32
CA ARG A 51 -2.25 -3.74 13.93
C ARG A 51 -2.02 -4.69 12.75
N PRO A 52 -1.59 -4.19 11.59
CA PRO A 52 -1.17 -5.08 10.51
C PRO A 52 0.00 -5.92 11.00
N ALA A 53 0.03 -7.19 10.56
CA ALA A 53 1.09 -8.10 10.95
C ALA A 53 2.45 -7.52 10.54
N SER A 54 3.40 -7.53 11.46
CA SER A 54 4.71 -6.90 11.25
C SER A 54 5.50 -7.66 10.17
N PRO A 55 6.44 -7.02 9.46
CA PRO A 55 7.30 -7.71 8.51
C PRO A 55 7.98 -8.95 9.11
N ALA A 56 8.33 -8.91 10.41
CA ALA A 56 8.87 -10.05 11.13
C ALA A 56 7.87 -11.22 11.23
N GLN A 57 6.58 -10.95 11.49
CA GLN A 57 5.54 -11.99 11.49
C GLN A 57 5.29 -12.58 10.11
N TRP A 58 5.41 -11.78 9.05
CA TRP A 58 5.33 -12.28 7.68
C TRP A 58 6.53 -13.18 7.34
N ILE A 59 7.74 -12.75 7.70
CA ILE A 59 8.96 -13.53 7.51
C ILE A 59 8.88 -14.83 8.31
N GLU A 60 8.42 -14.79 9.55
CA GLU A 60 8.21 -15.97 10.38
C GLU A 60 7.20 -16.92 9.75
N GLY A 61 6.07 -16.40 9.23
CA GLY A 61 5.08 -17.20 8.51
C GLY A 61 5.65 -17.89 7.27
N ILE A 62 6.48 -17.18 6.48
CA ILE A 62 7.17 -17.74 5.32
C ILE A 62 8.15 -18.83 5.74
N LEU A 63 8.94 -18.59 6.80
CA LEU A 63 9.91 -19.54 7.32
C LEU A 63 9.26 -20.80 7.91
N LYS A 64 8.11 -20.66 8.59
CA LYS A 64 7.27 -21.79 9.02
C LYS A 64 6.72 -22.57 7.84
N MET A 65 6.22 -21.88 6.81
CA MET A 65 5.71 -22.53 5.60
C MET A 65 6.79 -23.32 4.84
N MET A 66 8.04 -22.84 4.86
CA MET A 66 9.19 -23.54 4.31
C MET A 66 9.74 -24.65 5.22
N GLY A 67 9.17 -24.85 6.41
CA GLY A 67 9.62 -25.87 7.38
C GLY A 67 10.96 -25.56 8.05
N VAL A 68 11.45 -24.33 7.93
CA VAL A 68 12.72 -23.88 8.53
C VAL A 68 12.56 -23.65 10.03
N ILE A 69 11.36 -23.25 10.47
CA ILE A 69 11.02 -22.99 11.87
C ILE A 69 9.77 -23.82 12.19
N LYS A 70 9.73 -24.46 13.38
CA LYS A 70 8.57 -25.22 13.87
C LYS A 70 7.43 -24.31 14.33
#